data_AF-A0A838UHB6-F1
#
_entry.id   AF-A0A838UHB6-F1
#
_cell.length_a   1.000
_cell.length_b   1.000
_cell.length_c   1.000
_cell.angle_alpha   90.00
_cell.angle_beta   90.00
_cell.angle_gamma   90.00
#
_symmetry.space_group_name_H-M   'P 1'
#
loop_
_entity.id
_entity.type
_entity.pdbx_description
1 polymer ?
#
loop_
_entity_poly.entity_id
_entity_poly.type
_entity_poly.pdbx_seq_one_letter_code
_entity_poly.pdbx_strand_id
1 'polypeptide(L)'
;VSLGQRVLGRFSAEAIKAPGGDTVVIPADAYLDEDAIEAIENAGVQAAKVRSVLTCESKIGVCAACYGRDLARGTPVNIGEAVGVIAAQSIGEPGTQLTMRTFHIGGAVQVAEQSFFEAANDGVLKLSPGNTVIAADGDVIVMSRNLAITIQVDGVDRESYKPPYGARLKLKDGAKVKRGTRFAEWDPYTTPIITEVPGRVRFEDLVEGLSVREEADEATGISNRVVIDWRTSSRGVDLRPSVAVLDADGAYKRLANGGEARYLLPVGAILSVGDGDEAKPGEVLARLPTESAKSRDITGGLPRVAELFEARRPKDCAVIAEMDGRVEFGRDYKNKRRIRITPEEGDPVEFLIPKAKHIAVHDGDSIRKGEYIIDGNPDPHDILRILGIEALADFLVNEIQEVYRLQGVPINDKHIETIVRQMLQKVEIMEPGDTGLLKGDHLDKPEVDEENVRAQSRKGGRPALTQPVLLGITKASLQTRSFISAASFQETTRVLTDAAVHGKRDTLEGLKENVIVGRLIPAGTGSYLRGLQRIAAKRDEVLAASREIPLVIEPLPADIAQAAEAETVGA
;
A
#
# COMPACT_ATOMS: atom_id res chain seq x y z
N VAL A 1 -14.83 4.70 -7.65
CA VAL A 1 -15.69 3.88 -6.77
C VAL A 1 -16.05 4.76 -5.58
N SER A 2 -17.34 4.89 -5.23
CA SER A 2 -17.72 5.72 -4.07
C SER A 2 -17.20 5.11 -2.76
N LEU A 3 -17.09 5.92 -1.70
CA LEU A 3 -16.75 5.42 -0.38
C LEU A 3 -17.75 4.34 0.07
N GLY A 4 -19.05 4.58 -0.15
CA GLY A 4 -20.13 3.65 0.17
C GLY A 4 -19.93 2.25 -0.40
N GLN A 5 -19.58 2.15 -1.69
CA GLN A 5 -19.32 0.85 -2.33
C GLN A 5 -18.12 0.10 -1.75
N ARG A 6 -17.09 0.80 -1.26
CA ARG A 6 -15.90 0.16 -0.66
C ARG A 6 -16.17 -0.35 0.76
N VAL A 7 -16.98 0.38 1.53
CA VAL A 7 -17.26 0.05 2.93
C VAL A 7 -18.48 -0.87 3.12
N LEU A 8 -19.29 -1.06 2.08
CA LEU A 8 -20.47 -1.92 2.13
C LEU A 8 -20.16 -3.32 2.67
N GLY A 9 -20.92 -3.71 3.69
CA GLY A 9 -20.80 -5.00 4.34
C GLY A 9 -19.52 -5.17 5.15
N ARG A 10 -18.87 -4.07 5.57
CA ARG A 10 -17.80 -4.09 6.59
C ARG A 10 -18.34 -3.64 7.94
N PHE A 11 -17.50 -3.75 8.96
CA PHE A 11 -17.76 -3.16 10.28
C PHE A 11 -16.92 -1.91 10.47
N SER A 12 -17.48 -0.86 11.08
CA SER A 12 -16.71 0.31 11.51
C SER A 12 -15.71 -0.09 12.61
N ALA A 13 -14.47 0.41 12.52
CA ALA A 13 -13.48 0.22 13.58
C ALA A 13 -13.57 1.33 14.63
N GLU A 14 -13.94 2.54 14.20
CA GLU A 14 -14.15 3.72 15.04
C GLU A 14 -15.50 4.35 14.70
N ALA A 15 -16.01 5.22 15.58
CA ALA A 15 -17.24 5.95 15.32
C ALA A 15 -17.05 6.89 14.12
N ILE A 16 -17.88 6.74 13.09
CA ILE A 16 -17.85 7.59 11.90
C ILE A 16 -18.58 8.88 12.23
N LYS A 17 -17.84 9.99 12.23
CA LYS A 17 -18.35 11.33 12.54
C LYS A 17 -18.67 12.11 11.28
N ALA A 18 -19.61 13.05 11.38
CA ALA A 18 -19.88 14.00 10.33
C ALA A 18 -18.67 14.94 10.11
N PRO A 19 -18.39 15.39 8.88
CA PRO A 19 -17.28 16.29 8.60
C PRO A 19 -17.38 17.59 9.40
N GLY A 20 -16.39 17.82 10.26
CA GLY A 20 -16.23 19.07 11.02
C GLY A 20 -17.02 19.19 12.33
N GLY A 21 -17.56 18.09 12.86
CA GLY A 21 -18.16 18.06 14.19
C GLY A 21 -18.00 16.73 14.91
N ASP A 22 -18.38 16.69 16.18
CA ASP A 22 -18.40 15.46 17.00
C ASP A 22 -19.72 14.66 16.87
N THR A 23 -20.57 15.01 15.90
CA THR A 23 -21.82 14.30 15.66
C THR A 23 -21.51 12.94 15.03
N VAL A 24 -21.79 11.88 15.77
CA VAL A 24 -21.61 10.50 15.32
C VAL A 24 -22.73 10.14 14.35
N VAL A 25 -22.36 9.80 13.11
CA VAL A 25 -23.28 9.30 12.08
C VAL A 25 -23.49 7.80 12.27
N ILE A 26 -22.40 7.07 12.49
CA ILE A 26 -22.42 5.63 12.74
C ILE A 26 -21.55 5.30 13.96
N PRO A 27 -22.04 4.52 14.94
CA PRO A 27 -21.25 4.14 16.09
C PRO A 27 -20.05 3.24 15.71
N ALA A 28 -19.10 3.13 16.62
CA ALA A 28 -18.03 2.14 16.47
C ALA A 28 -18.61 0.72 16.50
N ASP A 29 -17.95 -0.22 15.81
CA ASP A 29 -18.34 -1.64 15.71
C ASP A 29 -19.73 -1.90 15.12
N ALA A 30 -20.24 -0.94 14.34
CA ALA A 30 -21.49 -1.08 13.61
C ALA A 30 -21.28 -1.82 12.28
N TYR A 31 -22.27 -2.64 11.92
CA TYR A 31 -22.35 -3.24 10.60
C TYR A 31 -22.81 -2.21 9.57
N LEU A 32 -22.09 -2.09 8.46
CA LEU A 32 -22.39 -1.12 7.40
C LEU A 32 -23.26 -1.79 6.32
N ASP A 33 -24.58 -1.64 6.47
CA ASP A 33 -25.58 -2.01 5.48
C ASP A 33 -25.88 -0.87 4.49
N GLU A 34 -26.84 -1.08 3.59
CA GLU A 34 -27.26 -0.10 2.59
C GLU A 34 -27.78 1.20 3.22
N ASP A 35 -28.53 1.12 4.32
CA ASP A 35 -29.07 2.29 5.04
C ASP A 35 -27.94 3.10 5.71
N ALA A 36 -26.98 2.40 6.32
CA ALA A 36 -25.76 2.99 6.87
C ALA A 36 -24.95 3.73 5.80
N ILE A 37 -24.85 3.18 4.59
CA ILE A 37 -24.13 3.84 3.49
C ILE A 37 -24.84 5.11 3.05
N GLU A 38 -26.16 5.07 2.92
CA GLU A 38 -26.93 6.27 2.56
C GLU A 38 -26.71 7.38 3.60
N ALA A 39 -26.65 7.05 4.89
CA ALA A 39 -26.31 7.99 5.95
C ALA A 39 -24.87 8.55 5.82
N ILE A 40 -23.88 7.70 5.50
CA ILE A 40 -22.48 8.11 5.28
C ILE A 40 -22.38 9.07 4.08
N GLU A 41 -23.03 8.73 2.96
CA GLU A 41 -22.98 9.52 1.73
C GLU A 41 -23.71 10.85 1.89
N ASN A 42 -24.88 10.86 2.55
CA ASN A 42 -25.62 12.10 2.87
C ASN A 42 -24.87 13.00 3.84
N ALA A 43 -24.10 12.42 4.78
CA ALA A 43 -23.24 13.18 5.67
C ALA A 43 -21.98 13.76 4.97
N GLY A 44 -21.67 13.34 3.74
CA GLY A 44 -20.52 13.82 2.98
C GLY A 44 -19.16 13.34 3.51
N VAL A 45 -19.12 12.20 4.21
CA VAL A 45 -17.90 11.62 4.79
C VAL A 45 -16.91 11.21 3.69
N GLN A 46 -15.66 11.65 3.81
CA GLN A 46 -14.60 11.37 2.82
C GLN A 46 -13.72 10.16 3.19
N ALA A 47 -13.57 9.88 4.49
CA ALA A 47 -12.75 8.79 4.99
C ALA A 47 -13.45 8.10 6.15
N ALA A 48 -13.34 6.77 6.20
CA ALA A 48 -13.91 5.96 7.28
C ALA A 48 -12.93 4.85 7.64
N LYS A 49 -12.71 4.66 8.95
CA LYS A 49 -11.87 3.58 9.46
C LYS A 49 -12.73 2.33 9.67
N VAL A 50 -12.41 1.28 8.93
CA VAL A 50 -13.15 0.00 8.95
C VAL A 50 -12.28 -1.13 9.49
N ARG A 51 -12.91 -2.15 10.04
CA ARG A 51 -12.23 -3.40 10.37
C ARG A 51 -11.78 -4.09 9.08
N SER A 52 -10.60 -4.70 9.12
CA SER A 52 -9.99 -5.41 8.00
C SER A 52 -9.56 -6.80 8.42
N VAL A 53 -9.45 -7.70 7.44
CA VAL A 53 -8.88 -9.04 7.63
C VAL A 53 -7.42 -8.95 8.09
N LEU A 54 -6.69 -7.91 7.69
CA LEU A 54 -5.28 -7.69 8.00
C LEU A 54 -5.02 -7.38 9.47
N THR A 55 -5.91 -6.61 10.09
CA THR A 55 -5.79 -6.17 11.49
C THR A 55 -6.43 -7.15 12.48
N CYS A 56 -6.91 -8.30 11.99
CA CYS A 56 -7.58 -9.28 12.82
C CYS A 56 -6.57 -10.08 13.66
N GLU A 57 -6.75 -10.03 14.98
CA GLU A 57 -5.89 -10.67 15.98
C GLU A 57 -6.21 -12.16 16.23
N SER A 58 -7.16 -12.73 15.47
CA SER A 58 -7.48 -14.16 15.61
C SER A 58 -6.26 -15.02 15.27
N LYS A 59 -5.85 -15.89 16.21
CA LYS A 59 -4.71 -16.80 16.05
C LYS A 59 -4.90 -17.78 14.89
N ILE A 60 -6.11 -18.29 14.74
CA ILE A 60 -6.49 -19.24 13.69
C ILE A 60 -7.67 -18.63 12.93
N GLY A 61 -7.47 -18.40 11.63
CA GLY A 61 -8.48 -17.81 10.75
C GLY A 61 -8.76 -16.33 11.01
N VAL A 62 -10.00 -15.90 10.75
CA VAL A 62 -10.44 -14.50 10.80
C VAL A 62 -11.76 -14.44 11.57
N CYS A 63 -11.96 -13.41 12.39
CA CYS A 63 -13.25 -13.22 13.05
C CYS A 63 -14.30 -12.67 12.07
N ALA A 64 -15.58 -12.94 12.33
CA ALA A 64 -16.68 -12.53 11.46
C ALA A 64 -16.74 -11.01 11.26
N ALA A 65 -16.45 -10.22 12.30
CA ALA A 65 -16.48 -8.75 12.23
C ALA A 65 -15.40 -8.16 11.31
N CYS A 66 -14.20 -8.76 11.26
CA CYS A 66 -13.11 -8.29 10.40
C CYS A 66 -13.33 -8.61 8.92
N TYR A 67 -14.09 -9.67 8.61
CA TYR A 67 -14.46 -10.01 7.22
C TYR A 67 -15.77 -9.33 6.78
N GLY A 68 -16.73 -9.22 7.70
CA GLY A 68 -18.03 -8.61 7.50
C GLY A 68 -19.02 -9.50 6.75
N ARG A 69 -19.54 -9.01 5.64
CA ARG A 69 -20.57 -9.63 4.80
C ARG A 69 -19.98 -10.70 3.88
N ASP A 70 -20.67 -11.83 3.79
CA ASP A 70 -20.54 -12.80 2.72
C ASP A 70 -21.21 -12.24 1.45
N LEU A 71 -20.41 -12.00 0.42
CA LEU A 71 -20.87 -11.39 -0.83
C LEU A 71 -21.73 -12.35 -1.68
N ALA A 72 -21.66 -13.65 -1.43
CA ALA A 72 -22.48 -14.64 -2.15
C ALA A 72 -23.91 -14.72 -1.59
N ARG A 73 -24.05 -14.62 -0.25
CA ARG A 73 -25.37 -14.72 0.41
C ARG A 73 -25.98 -13.38 0.79
N GLY A 74 -25.19 -12.32 0.83
CA GLY A 74 -25.65 -11.00 1.23
C GLY A 74 -25.92 -10.86 2.75
N THR A 75 -25.50 -11.82 3.58
CA THR A 75 -25.61 -11.76 5.04
C THR A 75 -24.23 -11.61 5.70
N PRO A 76 -24.14 -11.28 7.00
CA PRO A 76 -22.90 -11.46 7.75
C PRO A 76 -22.34 -12.88 7.56
N VAL A 77 -21.01 -13.00 7.50
CA VAL A 77 -20.33 -14.28 7.26
C VAL A 77 -20.59 -15.27 8.40
N ASN A 78 -20.79 -16.54 8.05
CA ASN A 78 -21.04 -17.58 9.05
C ASN A 78 -19.73 -18.06 9.68
N ILE A 79 -19.78 -18.47 10.96
CA ILE A 79 -18.64 -19.11 11.60
C ILE A 79 -18.36 -20.46 10.93
N GLY A 80 -17.12 -20.64 10.47
CA GLY A 80 -16.69 -21.83 9.75
C GLY A 80 -16.60 -21.65 8.22
N GLU A 81 -16.96 -20.50 7.67
CA GLU A 81 -16.79 -20.18 6.25
C GLU A 81 -15.30 -20.19 5.84
N ALA A 82 -14.97 -20.83 4.73
CA ALA A 82 -13.58 -20.92 4.23
C ALA A 82 -13.19 -19.68 3.41
N VAL A 83 -13.19 -18.50 4.05
CA VAL A 83 -12.98 -17.20 3.40
C VAL A 83 -11.67 -17.09 2.60
N GLY A 84 -10.62 -17.80 3.02
CA GLY A 84 -9.34 -17.86 2.28
C GLY A 84 -9.46 -18.54 0.92
N VAL A 85 -10.25 -19.62 0.83
CA VAL A 85 -10.49 -20.33 -0.44
C VAL A 85 -11.38 -19.47 -1.35
N ILE A 86 -12.40 -18.84 -0.78
CA ILE A 86 -13.29 -17.93 -1.52
C ILE A 86 -12.47 -16.77 -2.10
N ALA A 87 -11.63 -16.12 -1.29
CA ALA A 87 -10.77 -15.04 -1.75
C ALA A 87 -9.82 -15.47 -2.88
N ALA A 88 -9.19 -16.64 -2.75
CA ALA A 88 -8.31 -17.17 -3.79
C ALA A 88 -9.07 -17.44 -5.11
N GLN A 89 -10.28 -17.99 -5.05
CA GLN A 89 -11.12 -18.23 -6.23
C GLN A 89 -11.59 -16.92 -6.86
N SER A 90 -12.06 -15.96 -6.07
CA SER A 90 -12.52 -14.65 -6.54
C SER A 90 -11.45 -13.82 -7.25
N ILE A 91 -10.17 -14.11 -7.00
CA ILE A 91 -9.03 -13.47 -7.66
C ILE A 91 -8.54 -14.34 -8.84
N GLY A 92 -8.42 -15.65 -8.62
CA GLY A 92 -7.84 -16.60 -9.57
C GLY A 92 -8.71 -16.87 -10.80
N GLU A 93 -10.01 -17.11 -10.62
CA GLU A 93 -10.92 -17.39 -11.74
C GLU A 93 -10.96 -16.20 -12.72
N PRO A 94 -11.25 -14.96 -12.29
CA PRO A 94 -11.16 -13.83 -13.19
C PRO A 94 -9.76 -13.64 -13.77
N GLY A 95 -8.69 -13.86 -12.99
CA GLY A 95 -7.32 -13.77 -13.48
C GLY A 95 -7.05 -14.67 -14.69
N THR A 96 -7.48 -15.94 -14.63
CA THR A 96 -7.35 -16.87 -15.77
C THR A 96 -8.22 -16.46 -16.95
N GLN A 97 -9.42 -15.92 -16.70
CA GLN A 97 -10.28 -15.39 -17.74
C GLN A 97 -9.67 -14.17 -18.44
N LEU A 98 -9.02 -13.29 -17.68
CA LEU A 98 -8.32 -12.12 -18.21
C LEU A 98 -7.24 -12.54 -19.18
N THR A 99 -6.38 -13.49 -18.82
CA THR A 99 -5.34 -13.98 -19.73
C THR A 99 -5.88 -14.52 -21.05
N MET A 100 -7.09 -15.07 -21.08
CA MET A 100 -7.71 -15.51 -22.33
C MET A 100 -8.30 -14.34 -23.16
N ARG A 101 -8.76 -13.26 -22.51
CA ARG A 101 -9.37 -12.09 -23.16
C ARG A 101 -8.34 -11.06 -23.66
N THR A 102 -7.26 -10.83 -22.91
CA THR A 102 -6.33 -9.72 -23.16
C THR A 102 -5.58 -9.83 -24.49
N PHE A 103 -5.33 -11.04 -25.02
CA PHE A 103 -4.64 -11.22 -26.30
C PHE A 103 -5.38 -10.63 -27.52
N HIS A 104 -6.66 -10.28 -27.40
CA HIS A 104 -7.47 -9.80 -28.53
C HIS A 104 -7.69 -8.28 -28.55
N ILE A 105 -7.29 -7.55 -27.49
CA ILE A 105 -7.53 -6.09 -27.34
C ILE A 105 -6.20 -5.32 -27.44
N GLY A 106 -5.29 -5.79 -28.30
CA GLY A 106 -3.91 -5.31 -28.40
C GLY A 106 -3.73 -3.99 -29.17
N GLY A 107 -4.55 -2.94 -28.95
CA GLY A 107 -4.32 -1.72 -29.71
C GLY A 107 -4.96 -0.39 -29.31
N ALA A 108 -5.99 -0.34 -28.46
CA ALA A 108 -6.63 0.95 -28.17
C ALA A 108 -7.42 0.94 -26.86
N VAL A 109 -6.73 1.12 -25.74
CA VAL A 109 -7.40 1.58 -24.51
C VAL A 109 -6.65 2.81 -24.04
N GLN A 110 -7.13 3.99 -24.46
CA GLN A 110 -6.76 5.24 -23.79
C GLN A 110 -7.54 5.28 -22.48
N VAL A 111 -6.87 4.93 -21.38
CA VAL A 111 -7.38 5.24 -20.06
C VAL A 111 -7.24 6.74 -19.89
N ALA A 112 -8.35 7.47 -19.89
CA ALA A 112 -8.34 8.88 -19.57
C ALA A 112 -8.02 9.04 -18.07
N GLU A 113 -6.80 9.45 -17.75
CA GLU A 113 -6.48 9.88 -16.39
C GLU A 113 -7.29 11.15 -16.08
N GLN A 114 -7.85 11.21 -14.86
CA GLN A 114 -8.52 12.42 -14.39
C GLN A 114 -7.47 13.49 -14.13
N SER A 115 -7.47 14.50 -14.98
CA SER A 115 -6.49 15.58 -15.00
C SER A 115 -6.97 16.86 -14.31
N PHE A 116 -7.95 16.72 -13.41
CA PHE A 116 -8.58 17.85 -12.73
C PHE A 116 -9.08 17.47 -11.35
N PHE A 117 -9.21 18.47 -10.47
CA PHE A 117 -9.95 18.36 -9.22
C PHE A 117 -11.25 19.15 -9.26
N GLU A 118 -12.28 18.58 -8.66
CA GLU A 118 -13.63 19.10 -8.59
C GLU A 118 -14.10 19.11 -7.12
N ALA A 119 -14.71 20.22 -6.69
CA ALA A 119 -15.17 20.37 -5.31
C ALA A 119 -16.35 19.44 -5.01
N ALA A 120 -16.29 18.68 -3.92
CA ALA A 120 -17.39 17.78 -3.53
C ALA A 120 -18.49 18.50 -2.75
N ASN A 121 -18.17 19.61 -2.06
CA ASN A 121 -19.07 20.40 -1.24
C ASN A 121 -18.99 21.90 -1.60
N ASP A 122 -20.05 22.63 -1.24
CA ASP A 122 -20.05 24.09 -1.27
C ASP A 122 -19.17 24.62 -0.13
N GLY A 123 -18.24 25.54 -0.42
CA GLY A 123 -17.31 26.04 0.59
C GLY A 123 -16.44 27.19 0.13
N VAL A 124 -15.39 27.46 0.89
CA VAL A 124 -14.35 28.45 0.59
C VAL A 124 -13.03 27.72 0.38
N LEU A 125 -12.41 27.92 -0.78
CA LEU A 125 -11.12 27.35 -1.11
C LEU A 125 -10.02 28.10 -0.35
N LYS A 126 -9.15 27.37 0.35
CA LYS A 126 -8.02 27.91 1.10
C LYS A 126 -6.73 27.20 0.71
N LEU A 127 -5.73 27.98 0.32
CA LEU A 127 -4.41 27.47 -0.05
C LEU A 127 -3.51 27.41 1.19
N SER A 128 -2.80 26.29 1.36
CA SER A 128 -1.71 26.22 2.34
C SER A 128 -0.54 27.10 1.90
N PRO A 129 0.31 27.57 2.83
CA PRO A 129 1.50 28.35 2.49
C PRO A 129 2.39 27.56 1.52
N GLY A 130 2.70 28.16 0.38
CA GLY A 130 3.54 27.54 -0.64
C GLY A 130 3.82 28.50 -1.78
N ASN A 131 4.85 28.21 -2.57
CA ASN A 131 5.18 29.03 -3.73
C ASN A 131 4.14 28.82 -4.84
N THR A 132 3.55 29.92 -5.28
CA THR A 132 2.61 29.96 -6.41
C THR A 132 2.97 31.12 -7.32
N VAL A 133 2.75 30.94 -8.63
CA VAL A 133 2.98 32.00 -9.63
C VAL A 133 1.64 32.35 -10.27
N ILE A 134 1.36 33.64 -10.42
CA ILE A 134 0.18 34.09 -11.16
C ILE A 134 0.56 34.16 -12.64
N ALA A 135 -0.10 33.35 -13.45
CA ALA A 135 0.07 33.34 -14.90
C ALA A 135 -0.48 34.63 -15.53
N ALA A 136 -0.06 34.93 -16.77
CA ALA A 136 -0.56 36.08 -17.51
C ALA A 136 -2.10 36.05 -17.72
N ASP A 137 -2.70 34.87 -17.78
CA ASP A 137 -4.14 34.67 -17.95
C ASP A 137 -4.92 34.85 -16.64
N GLY A 138 -4.23 35.05 -15.51
CA GLY A 138 -4.82 35.25 -14.19
C GLY A 138 -4.98 33.97 -13.35
N ASP A 139 -4.71 32.81 -13.94
CA ASP A 139 -4.66 31.51 -13.26
C ASP A 139 -3.47 31.44 -12.28
N VAL A 140 -3.63 30.71 -11.18
CA VAL A 140 -2.56 30.51 -10.19
C VAL A 140 -1.91 29.15 -10.44
N ILE A 141 -0.61 29.13 -10.70
CA ILE A 141 0.16 27.91 -10.96
C ILE A 141 0.87 27.47 -9.68
N VAL A 142 0.73 26.18 -9.37
CA VAL A 142 1.38 25.55 -8.22
C VAL A 142 2.86 25.29 -8.51
N MET A 143 3.76 25.92 -7.75
CA MET A 143 5.21 25.74 -7.88
C MET A 143 5.82 24.89 -6.76
N SER A 144 5.03 24.52 -5.75
CA SER A 144 5.48 23.70 -4.63
C SER A 144 4.74 22.37 -4.59
N ARG A 145 5.48 21.27 -4.39
CA ARG A 145 4.93 19.92 -4.22
C ARG A 145 4.11 19.74 -2.94
N ASN A 146 4.37 20.59 -1.94
CA ASN A 146 3.77 20.45 -0.60
C ASN A 146 2.52 21.32 -0.41
N LEU A 147 2.11 22.04 -1.46
CA LEU A 147 0.93 22.89 -1.40
C LEU A 147 -0.32 22.01 -1.30
N ALA A 148 -1.07 22.18 -0.21
CA ALA A 148 -2.38 21.54 -0.04
C ALA A 148 -3.50 22.57 -0.19
N ILE A 149 -4.54 22.19 -0.91
CA ILE A 149 -5.76 22.96 -1.12
C ILE A 149 -6.84 22.39 -0.20
N THR A 150 -7.40 23.22 0.67
CA THR A 150 -8.50 22.83 1.55
C THR A 150 -9.78 23.53 1.15
N ILE A 151 -10.92 22.84 1.22
CA ILE A 151 -12.24 23.47 1.04
C ILE A 151 -12.90 23.52 2.41
N GLN A 152 -13.10 24.74 2.90
CA GLN A 152 -13.70 25.03 4.20
C GLN A 152 -15.20 25.26 4.06
N VAL A 153 -16.00 24.56 4.86
CA VAL A 153 -17.44 24.81 4.99
C VAL A 153 -17.68 25.27 6.41
N ASP A 154 -18.25 26.46 6.59
CA ASP A 154 -18.48 27.09 7.91
C ASP A 154 -17.24 27.17 8.80
N GLY A 155 -16.05 27.37 8.18
CA GLY A 155 -14.77 27.50 8.88
C GLY A 155 -14.09 26.17 9.24
N VAL A 156 -14.66 25.04 8.84
CA VAL A 156 -14.06 23.71 9.06
C VAL A 156 -13.59 23.09 7.74
N ASP A 157 -12.37 22.56 7.74
CA ASP A 157 -11.79 21.85 6.60
C ASP A 157 -12.59 20.58 6.34
N ARG A 158 -13.30 20.53 5.21
CA ARG A 158 -14.07 19.34 4.80
C ARG A 158 -13.38 18.52 3.72
N GLU A 159 -12.59 19.18 2.88
CA GLU A 159 -11.86 18.53 1.80
C GLU A 159 -10.41 19.00 1.81
N SER A 160 -9.49 18.10 1.46
CA SER A 160 -8.07 18.41 1.32
C SER A 160 -7.52 17.71 0.08
N TYR A 161 -6.97 18.48 -0.85
CA TYR A 161 -6.39 18.04 -2.11
C TYR A 161 -4.92 18.45 -2.18
N LYS A 162 -4.08 17.59 -2.76
CA LYS A 162 -2.67 17.90 -3.03
C LYS A 162 -2.45 17.98 -4.55
N PRO A 163 -2.51 19.17 -5.18
CA PRO A 163 -2.20 19.33 -6.59
C PRO A 163 -0.74 19.00 -6.92
N PRO A 164 -0.46 18.42 -8.10
CA PRO A 164 0.90 18.23 -8.57
C PRO A 164 1.56 19.56 -8.95
N TYR A 165 2.89 19.56 -9.06
CA TYR A 165 3.66 20.69 -9.56
C TYR A 165 3.21 21.07 -10.98
N GLY A 166 3.01 22.37 -11.22
CA GLY A 166 2.55 22.91 -12.49
C GLY A 166 1.03 22.83 -12.72
N ALA A 167 0.25 22.35 -11.76
CA ALA A 167 -1.20 22.43 -11.83
C ALA A 167 -1.68 23.88 -11.88
N ARG A 168 -2.65 24.16 -12.76
CA ARG A 168 -3.30 25.45 -12.90
C ARG A 168 -4.55 25.50 -12.04
N LEU A 169 -4.61 26.48 -11.15
CA LEU A 169 -5.76 26.76 -10.32
C LEU A 169 -6.56 27.90 -10.93
N LYS A 170 -7.82 27.62 -11.26
CA LYS A 170 -8.76 28.62 -11.82
C LYS A 170 -9.31 29.57 -10.77
N LEU A 171 -9.14 29.23 -9.49
CA LEU A 171 -9.69 29.96 -8.36
C LEU A 171 -8.56 30.42 -7.45
N LYS A 172 -8.71 31.64 -6.93
CA LYS A 172 -7.77 32.27 -5.99
C LYS A 172 -8.07 31.83 -4.56
N ASP A 173 -7.09 32.03 -3.69
CA ASP A 173 -7.25 31.83 -2.24
C ASP A 173 -8.44 32.64 -1.69
N GLY A 174 -9.28 32.01 -0.89
CA GLY A 174 -10.51 32.60 -0.34
C GLY A 174 -11.72 32.62 -1.30
N ALA A 175 -11.63 32.02 -2.49
CA ALA A 175 -12.76 31.98 -3.42
C ALA A 175 -13.87 31.03 -2.94
N LYS A 176 -15.14 31.44 -3.13
CA LYS A 176 -16.29 30.57 -2.88
C LYS A 176 -16.42 29.55 -4.01
N VAL A 177 -16.47 28.28 -3.65
CA VAL A 177 -16.67 27.14 -4.54
C VAL A 177 -18.06 26.54 -4.32
N LYS A 178 -18.70 26.15 -5.42
CA LYS A 178 -19.89 25.30 -5.37
C LYS A 178 -19.49 23.85 -5.66
N ARG A 179 -20.26 22.91 -5.14
CA ARG A 179 -20.18 21.49 -5.49
C ARG A 179 -20.19 21.34 -7.01
N GLY A 180 -19.24 20.58 -7.52
CA GLY A 180 -19.03 20.33 -8.93
C GLY A 180 -18.17 21.36 -9.66
N THR A 181 -17.66 22.38 -8.96
CA THR A 181 -16.78 23.39 -9.58
C THR A 181 -15.38 22.82 -9.73
N ARG A 182 -14.87 22.80 -10.96
CA ARG A 182 -13.47 22.45 -11.24
C ARG A 182 -12.57 23.62 -10.86
N PHE A 183 -11.63 23.37 -9.97
CA PHE A 183 -10.75 24.42 -9.44
C PHE A 183 -9.27 24.21 -9.77
N ALA A 184 -8.85 23.00 -10.10
CA ALA A 184 -7.49 22.66 -10.50
C ALA A 184 -7.48 21.80 -11.76
N GLU A 185 -6.54 22.05 -12.68
CA GLU A 185 -6.31 21.24 -13.89
C GLU A 185 -4.82 21.12 -14.21
N TRP A 186 -4.41 19.99 -14.79
CA TRP A 186 -3.03 19.74 -15.22
C TRP A 186 -3.00 18.82 -16.44
N ASP A 187 -1.81 18.59 -17.00
CA ASP A 187 -1.59 17.55 -18.01
C ASP A 187 -1.12 16.27 -17.31
N PRO A 188 -1.84 15.14 -17.40
CA PRO A 188 -1.45 13.90 -16.73
C PRO A 188 -0.22 13.24 -17.37
N TYR A 189 0.07 13.58 -18.63
CA TYR A 189 1.11 12.93 -19.41
C TYR A 189 2.43 13.69 -19.41
N THR A 190 2.43 14.94 -18.93
CA THR A 190 3.63 15.76 -18.92
C THR A 190 3.80 16.52 -17.61
N THR A 191 5.02 16.49 -17.07
CA THR A 191 5.44 17.38 -16.00
C THR A 191 6.02 18.64 -16.65
N PRO A 192 5.36 19.80 -16.53
CA PRO A 192 5.86 21.04 -17.13
C PRO A 192 7.03 21.60 -16.32
N ILE A 193 8.01 22.20 -17.00
CA ILE A 193 9.06 23.04 -16.40
C ILE A 193 8.66 24.48 -16.66
N ILE A 194 8.37 25.24 -15.59
CA ILE A 194 7.70 26.55 -15.66
C ILE A 194 8.62 27.64 -15.13
N THR A 195 8.56 28.83 -15.74
CA THR A 195 9.27 30.01 -15.22
C THR A 195 8.45 30.83 -14.23
N GLU A 196 9.07 31.25 -13.12
CA GLU A 196 8.46 32.18 -12.16
C GLU A 196 8.51 33.65 -12.62
N VAL A 197 9.50 33.98 -13.44
CA VAL A 197 9.83 35.37 -13.81
C VAL A 197 9.64 35.58 -15.31
N PRO A 198 9.19 36.78 -15.73
CA PRO A 198 9.11 37.13 -17.15
C PRO A 198 10.50 37.49 -17.67
N GLY A 199 10.83 37.18 -18.92
CA GLY A 199 12.11 37.61 -19.50
C GLY A 199 12.43 36.92 -20.80
N ARG A 200 13.65 37.14 -21.30
CA ARG A 200 14.10 36.54 -22.55
C ARG A 200 14.69 35.17 -22.31
N VAL A 201 14.18 34.16 -23.01
CA VAL A 201 14.68 32.79 -22.94
C VAL A 201 16.05 32.71 -23.60
N ARG A 202 16.99 32.05 -22.92
CA ARG A 202 18.30 31.70 -23.48
C ARG A 202 18.59 30.23 -23.28
N PHE A 203 19.03 29.58 -24.34
CA PHE A 203 19.50 28.20 -24.29
C PHE A 203 20.98 28.13 -23.88
N GLU A 204 21.26 27.25 -22.92
CA GLU A 204 22.61 26.98 -22.43
C GLU A 204 22.94 25.51 -22.58
N ASP A 205 24.11 25.22 -23.15
CA ASP A 205 24.62 23.87 -23.40
C ASP A 205 23.67 22.96 -24.20
N LEU A 206 22.75 23.56 -24.96
CA LEU A 206 21.85 22.89 -25.90
C LEU A 206 22.44 22.92 -27.31
N VAL A 207 23.27 21.92 -27.62
CA VAL A 207 23.87 21.69 -28.94
C VAL A 207 23.12 20.59 -29.69
N GLU A 208 22.72 20.88 -30.93
CA GLU A 208 22.07 19.93 -31.83
C GLU A 208 22.94 18.71 -32.13
N GLY A 209 22.33 17.53 -32.15
CA GLY A 209 22.98 16.24 -32.39
C GLY A 209 23.80 15.70 -31.21
N LEU A 210 24.11 16.53 -30.21
CA LEU A 210 24.81 16.13 -28.98
C LEU A 210 23.87 16.06 -27.77
N SER A 211 23.11 17.14 -27.54
CA SER A 211 22.23 17.28 -26.37
C SER A 211 20.76 17.48 -26.75
N VAL A 212 20.49 17.89 -27.99
CA VAL A 212 19.13 18.05 -28.53
C VAL A 212 19.02 17.31 -29.86
N ARG A 213 17.89 16.66 -30.09
CA ARG A 213 17.52 16.09 -31.37
C ARG A 213 16.12 16.56 -31.74
N GLU A 214 15.90 16.85 -33.02
CA GLU A 214 14.55 17.00 -33.55
C GLU A 214 13.92 15.63 -33.76
N GLU A 215 12.74 15.44 -33.18
CA GLU A 215 11.95 14.23 -33.29
C GLU A 215 10.55 14.62 -33.76
N ALA A 216 10.12 14.06 -34.89
CA ALA A 216 8.78 14.26 -35.39
C ALA A 216 7.82 13.40 -34.57
N ASP A 217 6.80 14.02 -34.00
CA ASP A 217 5.71 13.32 -33.33
C ASP A 217 4.87 12.59 -34.39
N GLU A 218 4.80 11.25 -34.28
CA GLU A 218 4.06 10.39 -35.22
C GLU A 218 2.56 10.70 -35.26
N ALA A 219 1.98 11.25 -34.19
CA ALA A 219 0.55 11.54 -34.11
C ALA A 219 0.19 12.90 -34.73
N THR A 220 1.03 13.92 -34.55
CA THR A 220 0.73 15.30 -34.94
C THR A 220 1.50 15.76 -36.18
N GLY A 221 2.58 15.07 -36.55
CA GLY A 221 3.50 15.46 -37.63
C GLY A 221 4.34 16.70 -37.31
N ILE A 222 4.26 17.22 -36.09
CA ILE A 222 5.02 18.39 -35.63
C ILE A 222 6.40 17.93 -35.16
N SER A 223 7.45 18.60 -35.63
CA SER A 223 8.82 18.37 -35.15
C SER A 223 9.02 19.03 -33.79
N ASN A 224 9.30 18.21 -32.78
CA ASN A 224 9.59 18.64 -31.42
C ASN A 224 11.09 18.52 -31.16
N ARG A 225 11.67 19.49 -30.44
CA ARG A 225 13.06 19.42 -29.99
C ARG A 225 13.13 18.68 -28.66
N VAL A 226 13.76 17.51 -28.66
CA VAL A 226 13.86 16.62 -27.50
C VAL A 226 15.30 16.58 -27.00
N VAL A 227 15.48 16.73 -25.69
CA VAL A 227 16.79 16.60 -25.05
C VAL A 227 17.20 15.13 -25.02
N ILE A 228 18.37 14.81 -25.58
CA ILE A 228 18.93 13.44 -25.62
C ILE A 228 20.05 13.29 -24.60
N ASP A 229 20.43 12.06 -24.25
CA ASP A 229 21.50 11.84 -23.27
C ASP A 229 22.88 12.26 -23.82
N TRP A 230 23.25 13.49 -23.51
CA TRP A 230 24.51 14.13 -23.92
C TRP A 230 25.75 13.44 -23.36
N ARG A 231 25.60 12.62 -22.31
CA ARG A 231 26.72 11.90 -21.66
C ARG A 231 27.20 10.69 -22.46
N THR A 232 26.41 10.22 -23.41
CA THR A 232 26.79 9.10 -24.30
C THR A 232 27.91 9.49 -25.26
N SER A 233 28.03 10.77 -25.59
CA SER A 233 29.09 11.31 -26.42
C SER A 233 30.24 11.84 -25.56
N SER A 234 31.48 11.47 -25.88
CA SER A 234 32.68 11.96 -25.20
C SER A 234 32.83 13.49 -25.29
N ARG A 235 32.22 14.12 -26.30
CA ARG A 235 32.18 15.58 -26.47
C ARG A 235 31.08 16.28 -25.68
N GLY A 236 30.12 15.52 -25.13
CA GLY A 236 28.99 16.07 -24.41
C GLY A 236 29.09 15.97 -22.90
N VAL A 237 30.10 15.29 -22.34
CA VAL A 237 30.19 14.95 -20.89
C VAL A 237 30.07 16.17 -19.96
N ASP A 238 30.61 17.32 -20.37
CA ASP A 238 30.59 18.55 -19.56
C ASP A 238 29.37 19.45 -19.80
N LEU A 239 28.52 19.12 -20.78
CA LEU A 239 27.32 19.91 -21.08
C LEU A 239 26.33 19.86 -19.91
N ARG A 240 25.73 21.01 -19.59
CA ARG A 240 24.62 21.13 -18.64
C ARG A 240 23.42 21.79 -19.33
N PRO A 241 22.68 21.04 -20.17
CA PRO A 241 21.53 21.57 -20.89
C PRO A 241 20.58 22.28 -19.94
N SER A 242 20.36 23.57 -20.18
CA SER A 242 19.51 24.41 -19.35
C SER A 242 18.84 25.51 -20.16
N VAL A 243 17.72 25.98 -19.64
CA VAL A 243 17.01 27.17 -20.13
C VAL A 243 17.16 28.25 -19.07
N ALA A 244 17.75 29.37 -19.44
CA ALA A 244 17.88 30.54 -18.61
C ALA A 244 16.86 31.61 -19.00
N VAL A 245 16.38 32.39 -18.03
CA VAL A 245 15.53 33.56 -18.26
C VAL A 245 16.33 34.80 -17.90
N LEU A 246 16.62 35.61 -18.92
CA LEU A 246 17.42 36.82 -18.83
C LEU A 246 16.54 38.07 -18.74
N ASP A 247 17.11 39.12 -18.14
CA ASP A 247 16.57 40.46 -18.20
C ASP A 247 16.95 41.17 -19.51
N ALA A 248 16.42 42.37 -19.73
CA ALA A 248 16.72 43.19 -20.91
C ALA A 248 18.23 43.46 -21.10
N ASP A 249 18.99 43.50 -20.00
CA ASP A 249 20.44 43.72 -19.99
C ASP A 249 21.27 42.44 -20.18
N GLY A 250 20.63 41.28 -20.37
CA GLY A 250 21.30 39.99 -20.59
C GLY A 250 21.83 39.32 -19.32
N ALA A 251 21.53 39.86 -18.13
CA ALA A 251 21.80 39.22 -16.84
C ALA A 251 20.68 38.23 -16.47
N TYR A 252 21.00 37.19 -15.69
CA TYR A 252 19.99 36.26 -15.18
C TYR A 252 19.01 36.98 -14.25
N LYS A 253 17.72 36.77 -14.46
CA LYS A 253 16.74 37.19 -13.46
C LYS A 253 16.88 36.33 -12.21
N ARG A 254 16.59 36.94 -11.06
CA ARG A 254 16.59 36.22 -9.79
C ARG A 254 15.20 35.71 -9.46
N LEU A 255 15.17 34.46 -9.03
CA LEU A 255 13.99 33.78 -8.51
C LEU A 255 13.64 34.30 -7.11
N ALA A 256 12.43 34.00 -6.64
CA ALA A 256 11.99 34.38 -5.29
C ALA A 256 12.87 33.79 -4.17
N ASN A 257 13.55 32.68 -4.44
CA ASN A 257 14.48 32.02 -3.53
C ASN A 257 15.92 32.60 -3.56
N GLY A 258 16.18 33.62 -4.39
CA GLY A 258 17.49 34.26 -4.54
C GLY A 258 18.44 33.56 -5.54
N GLY A 259 18.04 32.43 -6.11
CA GLY A 259 18.77 31.74 -7.19
C GLY A 259 18.63 32.43 -8.54
N GLU A 260 19.52 32.11 -9.49
CA GLU A 260 19.39 32.52 -10.88
C GLU A 260 18.24 31.74 -11.54
N ALA A 261 17.48 32.41 -12.43
CA ALA A 261 16.38 31.81 -13.19
C ALA A 261 16.93 30.90 -14.31
N ARG A 262 17.62 29.84 -13.89
CA ARG A 262 18.24 28.82 -14.74
C ARG A 262 17.63 27.47 -14.41
N TYR A 263 16.91 26.91 -15.38
CA TYR A 263 16.19 25.65 -15.26
C TYR A 263 16.96 24.56 -16.01
N LEU A 264 17.44 23.55 -15.29
CA LEU A 264 18.15 22.41 -15.87
C LEU A 264 17.16 21.50 -16.61
N LEU A 265 17.55 21.07 -17.82
CA LEU A 265 16.72 20.20 -18.64
C LEU A 265 17.15 18.73 -18.49
N PRO A 266 16.24 17.84 -18.08
CA PRO A 266 16.53 16.41 -18.05
C PRO A 266 16.48 15.79 -19.45
N VAL A 267 17.07 14.61 -19.56
CA VAL A 267 16.98 13.79 -20.77
C VAL A 267 15.51 13.41 -21.02
N GLY A 268 15.05 13.55 -22.26
CA GLY A 268 13.68 13.32 -22.67
C GLY A 268 12.76 14.54 -22.54
N ALA A 269 13.26 15.68 -22.03
CA ALA A 269 12.48 16.92 -21.99
C ALA A 269 12.22 17.43 -23.42
N ILE A 270 10.98 17.79 -23.69
CA ILE A 270 10.52 18.38 -24.95
C ILE A 270 10.46 19.89 -24.78
N LEU A 271 11.28 20.61 -25.54
CA LEU A 271 11.33 22.08 -25.49
C LEU A 271 10.03 22.66 -26.07
N SER A 272 9.36 23.53 -25.31
CA SER A 272 8.13 24.20 -25.74
C SER A 272 8.37 25.62 -26.27
N VAL A 273 9.56 26.20 -26.00
CA VAL A 273 9.94 27.55 -26.40
C VAL A 273 11.15 27.56 -27.32
N GLY A 274 11.37 28.70 -28.00
CA GLY A 274 12.54 29.05 -28.80
C GLY A 274 13.66 29.71 -28.00
N ASP A 275 14.88 29.72 -28.57
CA ASP A 275 15.96 30.56 -28.05
C ASP A 275 15.69 32.01 -28.44
N GLY A 276 15.72 32.93 -27.48
CA GLY A 276 15.43 34.36 -27.68
C GLY A 276 13.95 34.75 -27.60
N ASP A 277 13.04 33.80 -27.35
CA ASP A 277 11.62 34.05 -27.12
C ASP A 277 11.39 34.82 -25.82
N GLU A 278 10.28 35.56 -25.74
CA GLU A 278 9.88 36.28 -24.53
C GLU A 278 8.95 35.39 -23.70
N ALA A 279 9.45 34.88 -22.57
CA ALA A 279 8.66 34.07 -21.65
C ALA A 279 7.92 34.94 -20.63
N LYS A 280 6.66 34.61 -20.40
CA LYS A 280 5.80 35.21 -19.38
C LYS A 280 5.87 34.43 -18.06
N PRO A 281 5.48 35.02 -16.93
CA PRO A 281 5.40 34.30 -15.67
C PRO A 281 4.37 33.18 -15.81
N GLY A 282 4.74 31.96 -15.38
CA GLY A 282 3.87 30.79 -15.49
C GLY A 282 3.93 30.07 -16.85
N GLU A 283 4.76 30.52 -17.78
CA GLU A 283 4.92 29.88 -19.08
C GLU A 283 5.77 28.60 -19.01
N VAL A 284 5.37 27.59 -19.77
CA VAL A 284 6.02 26.29 -19.82
C VAL A 284 7.22 26.35 -20.77
N LEU A 285 8.43 26.25 -20.24
CA LEU A 285 9.68 26.25 -21.01
C LEU A 285 9.92 24.91 -21.69
N ALA A 286 9.64 23.82 -20.97
CA ALA A 286 9.78 22.46 -21.47
C ALA A 286 8.76 21.54 -20.81
N ARG A 287 8.45 20.42 -21.45
CA ARG A 287 7.55 19.39 -20.93
C ARG A 287 8.32 18.10 -20.84
N LEU A 288 8.29 17.45 -19.68
CA LEU A 288 8.84 16.12 -19.52
C LEU A 288 7.70 15.11 -19.60
N PRO A 289 7.70 14.19 -20.57
CA PRO A 289 6.74 13.09 -20.57
C PRO A 289 6.88 12.28 -19.28
N THR A 290 5.79 12.08 -18.56
CA THR A 290 5.78 11.22 -17.37
C THR A 290 5.97 9.77 -17.79
N GLU A 291 6.55 8.93 -16.92
CA GLU A 291 6.66 7.49 -17.20
C GLU A 291 5.26 6.85 -17.36
N SER A 292 4.23 7.40 -16.70
CA SER A 292 2.84 7.01 -16.90
C SER A 292 2.35 7.26 -18.34
N ALA A 293 2.87 8.26 -19.04
CA ALA A 293 2.55 8.54 -20.44
C ALA A 293 3.24 7.60 -21.43
N LYS A 294 4.49 7.19 -21.15
CA LYS A 294 5.28 6.36 -22.09
C LYS A 294 4.84 4.91 -22.12
N SER A 295 4.26 4.44 -21.04
CA SER A 295 3.52 3.18 -20.93
C SER A 295 3.34 3.03 -19.44
N ARG A 296 2.20 3.46 -18.91
CA ARG A 296 1.66 2.72 -17.79
C ARG A 296 1.50 1.31 -18.38
N ASP A 297 2.40 0.39 -18.01
CA ASP A 297 2.45 -0.99 -18.49
C ASP A 297 1.24 -1.77 -17.95
N ILE A 298 0.05 -1.26 -18.26
CA ILE A 298 -1.27 -1.85 -18.06
C ILE A 298 -1.40 -3.07 -18.98
N THR A 299 -0.59 -3.12 -20.06
CA THR A 299 -0.36 -4.31 -20.88
C THR A 299 0.14 -5.50 -20.08
N GLY A 300 0.73 -5.26 -18.90
CA GLY A 300 1.13 -6.31 -17.98
C GLY A 300 -0.02 -7.10 -17.35
N GLY A 301 -1.29 -6.70 -17.46
CA GLY A 301 -2.47 -7.49 -17.04
C GLY A 301 -2.24 -8.39 -15.81
N LEU A 302 -2.39 -9.70 -15.97
CA LEU A 302 -2.10 -10.68 -14.92
C LEU A 302 -0.61 -10.77 -14.51
N PRO A 303 0.39 -10.71 -15.42
CA PRO A 303 1.81 -10.63 -15.03
C PRO A 303 2.13 -9.60 -13.94
N ARG A 304 1.55 -8.39 -13.99
CA ARG A 304 1.75 -7.37 -12.95
C ARG A 304 1.19 -7.81 -11.60
N VAL A 305 -0.02 -8.37 -11.59
CA VAL A 305 -0.65 -8.93 -10.37
C VAL A 305 0.19 -10.07 -9.80
N ALA A 306 0.76 -10.92 -10.66
CA ALA A 306 1.65 -12.00 -10.25
C ALA A 306 2.96 -11.47 -9.65
N GLU A 307 3.55 -10.40 -10.20
CA GLU A 307 4.74 -9.75 -9.62
C GLU A 307 4.47 -9.21 -8.20
N LEU A 308 3.30 -8.60 -7.99
CA LEU A 308 2.88 -8.07 -6.69
C LEU A 308 2.65 -9.18 -5.67
N PHE A 309 1.94 -10.25 -6.03
CA PHE A 309 1.73 -11.40 -5.13
C PHE A 309 2.98 -12.22 -4.86
N GLU A 310 3.97 -12.18 -5.75
CA GLU A 310 5.29 -12.77 -5.49
C GLU A 310 6.26 -11.80 -4.79
N ALA A 311 5.80 -10.59 -4.43
CA ALA A 311 6.61 -9.54 -3.80
C ALA A 311 7.95 -9.33 -4.53
N ARG A 312 7.93 -9.36 -5.87
CA ARG A 312 9.13 -9.17 -6.70
C ARG A 312 9.50 -7.69 -6.76
N ARG A 313 10.80 -7.42 -6.75
CA ARG A 313 11.32 -6.06 -6.98
C ARG A 313 11.05 -5.66 -8.44
N PRO A 314 10.39 -4.51 -8.70
CA PRO A 314 10.18 -4.00 -10.04
C PRO A 314 11.52 -3.75 -10.77
N LYS A 315 11.53 -3.87 -12.11
CA LYS A 315 12.70 -3.51 -12.92
C LYS A 315 13.00 -2.01 -12.81
N ASP A 316 11.95 -1.19 -12.92
CA ASP A 316 12.01 0.25 -12.70
C ASP A 316 11.51 0.61 -11.30
N CYS A 317 12.43 0.43 -10.35
CA CYS A 317 12.22 0.75 -8.95
C CYS A 317 12.20 2.27 -8.74
N ALA A 318 11.09 2.78 -8.22
CA ALA A 318 11.04 4.11 -7.61
C ALA A 318 11.86 4.13 -6.31
N VAL A 319 12.36 5.32 -5.96
CA VAL A 319 13.06 5.55 -4.70
C VAL A 319 12.19 6.49 -3.87
N ILE A 320 11.82 6.04 -2.68
CA ILE A 320 11.02 6.79 -1.70
C ILE A 320 11.89 7.31 -0.56
N ALA A 321 11.54 8.46 0.00
CA ALA A 321 12.27 9.07 1.11
C ALA A 321 12.10 8.26 2.42
N GLU A 322 13.21 7.91 3.07
CA GLU A 322 13.18 7.14 4.33
C GLU A 322 12.82 7.98 5.56
N MET A 323 13.01 9.30 5.48
CA MET A 323 12.81 10.25 6.57
C MET A 323 12.35 11.61 6.04
N ASP A 324 11.72 12.38 6.91
CA ASP A 324 11.43 13.79 6.67
C ASP A 324 12.72 14.60 6.70
N GLY A 325 12.88 15.57 5.80
CA GLY A 325 14.05 16.42 5.83
C GLY A 325 14.20 17.30 4.60
N ARG A 326 15.35 17.96 4.53
CA ARG A 326 15.74 18.78 3.39
C ARG A 326 16.62 18.00 2.44
N VAL A 327 16.30 18.06 1.15
CA VAL A 327 17.07 17.42 0.09
C VAL A 327 18.30 18.26 -0.22
N GLU A 328 19.48 17.61 -0.21
CA GLU A 328 20.76 18.20 -0.58
C GLU A 328 21.46 17.33 -1.62
N PHE A 329 21.96 17.94 -2.69
CA PHE A 329 22.73 17.22 -3.70
C PHE A 329 24.21 17.16 -3.31
N GLY A 330 24.71 15.94 -3.06
CA GLY A 330 26.11 15.68 -2.74
C GLY A 330 26.99 15.60 -3.99
N ARG A 331 28.30 15.39 -3.78
CA ARG A 331 29.21 15.09 -4.89
C ARG A 331 28.84 13.77 -5.55
N ASP A 332 28.73 13.81 -6.87
CA ASP A 332 28.52 12.65 -7.71
C ASP A 332 29.56 11.55 -7.45
N TYR A 333 29.11 10.30 -7.44
CA TYR A 333 29.97 9.14 -7.33
C TYR A 333 29.86 8.28 -8.58
N LYS A 334 30.89 8.34 -9.44
CA LYS A 334 30.91 7.65 -10.74
C LYS A 334 29.66 8.02 -11.58
N ASN A 335 28.90 7.03 -12.02
CA ASN A 335 27.66 7.21 -12.79
C ASN A 335 26.40 7.37 -11.92
N LYS A 336 26.55 7.56 -10.60
CA LYS A 336 25.45 7.77 -9.67
C LYS A 336 25.52 9.18 -9.07
N ARG A 337 24.39 9.87 -9.06
CA ARG A 337 24.13 11.10 -8.30
C ARG A 337 23.92 10.73 -6.84
N ARG A 338 24.52 11.50 -5.94
CA ARG A 338 24.33 11.32 -4.49
C ARG A 338 23.31 12.34 -4.02
N ILE A 339 22.21 11.87 -3.46
CA ILE A 339 21.22 12.72 -2.81
C ILE A 339 21.31 12.46 -1.31
N ARG A 340 21.34 13.51 -0.51
CA ARG A 340 21.33 13.43 0.94
C ARG A 340 20.02 14.03 1.43
N ILE A 341 19.34 13.35 2.34
CA ILE A 341 18.20 13.93 3.06
C ILE A 341 18.71 14.24 4.47
N THR A 342 18.73 15.53 4.80
CA THR A 342 19.17 16.02 6.11
C THR A 342 17.91 16.31 6.96
N PRO A 343 17.62 15.51 7.99
CA PRO A 343 16.51 15.78 8.91
C PRO A 343 16.83 16.98 9.82
N GLU A 344 15.81 17.56 10.47
CA GLU A 344 16.03 18.62 11.47
C GLU A 344 16.76 18.09 12.72
N GLU A 345 16.51 16.83 13.08
CA GLU A 345 17.20 16.10 14.15
C GLU A 345 17.62 14.71 13.65
N GLY A 346 18.91 14.39 13.76
CA GLY A 346 19.46 13.08 13.41
C GLY A 346 20.55 13.11 12.35
N ASP A 347 21.01 11.92 11.97
CA ASP A 347 22.04 11.74 10.95
C ASP A 347 21.44 11.79 9.54
N PRO A 348 22.11 12.44 8.58
CA PRO A 348 21.63 12.51 7.21
C PRO A 348 21.72 11.14 6.50
N VAL A 349 20.68 10.79 5.74
CA VAL A 349 20.65 9.55 4.94
C VAL A 349 21.03 9.85 3.50
N GLU A 350 21.93 9.03 2.94
CA GLU A 350 22.42 9.17 1.57
C GLU A 350 21.84 8.12 0.63
N PHE A 351 21.35 8.58 -0.51
CA PHE A 351 20.83 7.78 -1.62
C PHE A 351 21.76 7.90 -2.84
N LEU A 352 21.98 6.78 -3.52
CA LEU A 352 22.77 6.72 -4.75
C LEU A 352 21.88 6.41 -5.95
N ILE A 353 21.64 7.43 -6.77
CA ILE A 353 20.67 7.39 -7.86
C ILE A 353 21.38 7.38 -9.21
N PRO A 354 21.07 6.46 -10.13
CA PRO A 354 21.67 6.47 -11.47
C PRO A 354 21.45 7.81 -12.18
N LYS A 355 22.50 8.38 -12.78
CA LYS A 355 22.42 9.69 -13.47
C LYS A 355 21.41 9.75 -14.61
N ALA A 356 21.07 8.61 -15.20
CA ALA A 356 20.12 8.49 -16.30
C ALA A 356 18.66 8.68 -15.86
N LYS A 357 18.32 8.40 -14.60
CA LYS A 357 16.95 8.53 -14.11
C LYS A 357 16.62 9.98 -13.78
N HIS A 358 15.37 10.38 -14.05
CA HIS A 358 14.85 11.67 -13.66
C HIS A 358 14.63 11.71 -12.14
N ILE A 359 14.99 12.83 -11.53
CA ILE A 359 14.81 13.05 -10.10
C ILE A 359 13.70 14.08 -9.97
N ALA A 360 12.67 13.74 -9.21
CA ALA A 360 11.49 14.56 -9.07
C ALA A 360 11.75 15.79 -8.17
N VAL A 361 12.69 15.67 -7.23
CA VAL A 361 13.01 16.70 -6.22
C VAL A 361 14.14 17.64 -6.65
N HIS A 362 14.10 18.89 -6.16
CA HIS A 362 15.13 19.90 -6.35
C HIS A 362 16.00 20.09 -5.09
N ASP A 363 17.14 20.74 -5.27
CA ASP A 363 18.06 21.04 -4.17
C ASP A 363 17.42 22.05 -3.21
N GLY A 364 17.40 21.72 -1.93
CA GLY A 364 16.78 22.52 -0.88
C GLY A 364 15.29 22.29 -0.68
N ASP A 365 14.64 21.40 -1.44
CA ASP A 365 13.24 21.01 -1.22
C ASP A 365 13.07 20.30 0.14
N SER A 366 11.94 20.53 0.80
CA SER A 366 11.53 19.76 1.98
C SER A 366 10.67 18.59 1.54
N ILE A 367 11.11 17.37 1.87
CA ILE A 367 10.44 16.12 1.52
C ILE A 367 9.93 15.44 2.78
N ARG A 368 8.77 14.77 2.67
CA ARG A 368 8.25 13.91 3.74
C ARG A 368 8.60 12.45 3.53
N LYS A 369 8.66 11.70 4.63
CA LYS A 369 8.84 10.26 4.65
C LYS A 369 7.81 9.58 3.76
N GLY A 370 8.28 8.75 2.84
CA GLY A 370 7.49 8.04 1.84
C GLY A 370 7.24 8.77 0.53
N GLU A 371 7.62 10.04 0.41
CA GLU A 371 7.47 10.76 -0.86
C GLU A 371 8.48 10.29 -1.91
N TYR A 372 8.08 10.36 -3.17
CA TYR A 372 8.87 9.88 -4.30
C TYR A 372 10.01 10.85 -4.64
N ILE A 373 11.23 10.34 -4.58
CA ILE A 373 12.45 11.01 -5.06
C ILE A 373 12.62 10.77 -6.56
N ILE A 374 12.31 9.55 -7.00
CA ILE A 374 12.32 9.13 -8.40
C ILE A 374 10.95 8.55 -8.73
N ASP A 375 10.39 8.98 -9.85
CA ASP A 375 9.14 8.44 -10.38
C ASP A 375 9.35 6.99 -10.87
N GLY A 376 8.36 6.13 -10.65
CA GLY A 376 8.41 4.71 -11.01
C GLY A 376 7.57 3.83 -10.11
N ASN A 377 7.73 2.52 -10.25
CA ASN A 377 7.00 1.54 -9.44
C ASN A 377 7.71 1.36 -8.09
N PRO A 378 7.06 1.64 -6.95
CA PRO A 378 7.70 1.49 -5.65
C PRO A 378 7.91 0.01 -5.32
N ASP A 379 9.02 -0.29 -4.62
CA ASP A 379 9.31 -1.63 -4.14
C ASP A 379 8.48 -1.93 -2.88
N PRO A 380 7.64 -2.99 -2.87
CA PRO A 380 6.89 -3.41 -1.68
C PRO A 380 7.75 -3.60 -0.42
N HIS A 381 9.01 -4.04 -0.58
CA HIS A 381 9.92 -4.24 0.56
C HIS A 381 10.37 -2.92 1.18
N ASP A 382 10.59 -1.89 0.36
CA ASP A 382 10.97 -0.57 0.84
C ASP A 382 9.77 0.13 1.49
N ILE A 383 8.56 -0.02 0.94
CA ILE A 383 7.32 0.47 1.58
C ILE A 383 7.16 -0.14 2.97
N LEU A 384 7.35 -1.46 3.13
CA LEU A 384 7.24 -2.12 4.43
C LEU A 384 8.25 -1.57 5.44
N ARG A 385 9.51 -1.40 5.03
CA ARG A 385 10.59 -0.93 5.90
C ARG A 385 10.38 0.52 6.34
N ILE A 386 9.88 1.36 5.43
CA ILE A 386 9.81 2.81 5.64
C ILE A 386 8.44 3.18 6.24
N LEU A 387 7.36 2.85 5.55
CA LEU A 387 6.01 3.30 5.88
C LEU A 387 5.24 2.31 6.77
N GLY A 388 5.68 1.06 6.84
CA GLY A 388 5.09 0.03 7.68
C GLY A 388 3.99 -0.80 6.99
N ILE A 389 3.34 -1.64 7.78
CA ILE A 389 2.39 -2.66 7.30
C ILE A 389 1.13 -2.04 6.69
N GLU A 390 0.58 -0.99 7.32
CA GLU A 390 -0.68 -0.37 6.89
C GLU A 390 -0.52 0.26 5.49
N ALA A 391 0.52 1.06 5.29
CA ALA A 391 0.81 1.67 3.99
C ALA A 391 1.12 0.62 2.90
N LEU A 392 1.84 -0.45 3.25
CA LEU A 392 2.07 -1.54 2.31
C LEU A 392 0.76 -2.23 1.90
N ALA A 393 -0.10 -2.52 2.87
CA ALA A 393 -1.38 -3.16 2.61
C ALA A 393 -2.25 -2.30 1.70
N ASP A 394 -2.37 -1.01 1.99
CA ASP A 394 -3.11 -0.07 1.16
C ASP A 394 -2.54 0.00 -0.26
N PHE A 395 -1.21 0.04 -0.39
CA PHE A 395 -0.54 0.01 -1.68
C PHE A 395 -0.88 -1.28 -2.46
N LEU A 396 -0.68 -2.46 -1.87
CA LEU A 396 -0.93 -3.74 -2.54
C LEU A 396 -2.40 -3.91 -2.92
N VAL A 397 -3.32 -3.54 -2.02
CA VAL A 397 -4.76 -3.64 -2.29
C VAL A 397 -5.14 -2.71 -3.43
N ASN A 398 -4.73 -1.43 -3.40
CA ASN A 398 -5.09 -0.48 -4.45
C ASN A 398 -4.46 -0.85 -5.80
N GLU A 399 -3.17 -1.19 -5.83
CA GLU A 399 -2.45 -1.52 -7.06
C GLU A 399 -3.05 -2.75 -7.76
N ILE A 400 -3.31 -3.83 -7.01
CA ILE A 400 -3.94 -5.04 -7.56
C ILE A 400 -5.37 -4.75 -8.02
N GLN A 401 -6.12 -4.00 -7.20
CA GLN A 401 -7.50 -3.65 -7.49
C GLN A 401 -7.62 -2.78 -8.74
N GLU A 402 -6.68 -1.86 -8.98
CA GLU A 402 -6.65 -1.04 -10.20
C GLU A 402 -6.48 -1.88 -11.45
N VAL A 403 -5.63 -2.91 -11.43
CA VAL A 403 -5.48 -3.83 -12.57
C VAL A 403 -6.80 -4.55 -12.87
N TYR A 404 -7.49 -5.09 -11.86
CA TYR A 404 -8.78 -5.75 -12.07
C TYR A 404 -9.89 -4.78 -12.51
N ARG A 405 -9.92 -3.56 -11.96
CA ARG A 405 -10.88 -2.51 -12.35
C ARG A 405 -10.67 -2.06 -13.78
N LEU A 406 -9.42 -1.90 -14.22
CA LEU A 406 -9.09 -1.54 -15.61
C LEU A 406 -9.59 -2.60 -16.60
N GLN A 407 -9.66 -3.86 -16.17
CA GLN A 407 -10.21 -4.95 -16.97
C GLN A 407 -11.73 -5.15 -16.78
N GLY A 408 -12.39 -4.25 -16.04
CA GLY A 408 -13.84 -4.30 -15.82
C GLY A 408 -14.32 -5.41 -14.90
N VAL A 409 -13.44 -6.04 -14.12
CA VAL A 409 -13.81 -7.07 -13.14
C VAL A 409 -13.94 -6.44 -11.75
N PRO A 410 -15.16 -6.32 -11.20
CA PRO A 410 -15.33 -5.82 -9.84
C PRO A 410 -14.97 -6.90 -8.82
N ILE A 411 -13.87 -6.69 -8.10
CA ILE A 411 -13.48 -7.50 -6.94
C ILE A 411 -13.59 -6.62 -5.69
N ASN A 412 -13.99 -7.20 -4.56
CA ASN A 412 -13.98 -6.49 -3.27
C ASN A 412 -12.60 -6.57 -2.61
N ASP A 413 -12.14 -5.44 -2.08
CA ASP A 413 -10.85 -5.26 -1.39
C ASP A 413 -10.59 -6.36 -0.32
N LYS A 414 -11.63 -6.89 0.36
CA LYS A 414 -11.49 -7.92 1.41
C LYS A 414 -10.84 -9.22 0.93
N HIS A 415 -11.01 -9.58 -0.33
CA HIS A 415 -10.40 -10.78 -0.90
C HIS A 415 -8.89 -10.59 -1.06
N ILE A 416 -8.46 -9.42 -1.54
CA ILE A 416 -7.04 -9.09 -1.69
C ILE A 416 -6.39 -8.99 -0.31
N GLU A 417 -7.05 -8.31 0.65
CA GLU A 417 -6.60 -8.24 2.04
C GLU A 417 -6.38 -9.63 2.66
N THR A 418 -7.23 -10.60 2.34
CA THR A 418 -7.11 -11.98 2.84
C THR A 418 -5.82 -12.65 2.33
N ILE A 419 -5.39 -12.36 1.10
CA ILE A 419 -4.15 -12.87 0.52
C ILE A 419 -2.93 -12.10 1.07
N VAL A 420 -3.01 -10.76 1.12
CA VAL A 420 -1.94 -9.90 1.66
C VAL A 420 -1.66 -10.26 3.12
N ARG A 421 -2.69 -10.65 3.89
CA ARG A 421 -2.49 -11.20 5.25
C ARG A 421 -1.56 -12.41 5.27
N GLN A 422 -1.68 -13.33 4.30
CA GLN A 422 -0.81 -14.51 4.23
C GLN A 422 0.62 -14.15 3.87
N MET A 423 0.82 -13.13 3.04
CA MET A 423 2.16 -12.64 2.66
C MET A 423 2.91 -12.00 3.84
N LEU A 424 2.18 -11.51 4.86
CA LEU A 424 2.70 -10.79 6.03
C LEU A 424 2.67 -11.62 7.33
N GLN A 425 2.51 -12.94 7.25
CA GLN A 425 2.44 -13.80 8.44
C GLN A 425 3.77 -13.97 9.19
N LYS A 426 4.90 -13.76 8.50
CA LYS A 426 6.24 -14.03 9.03
C LYS A 426 6.90 -12.78 9.57
N VAL A 427 7.68 -12.97 10.62
CA VAL A 427 8.56 -11.95 11.20
C VAL A 427 9.98 -12.50 11.28
N GLU A 428 10.96 -11.63 11.03
CA GLU A 428 12.39 -11.90 11.22
C GLU A 428 12.81 -11.45 12.61
N ILE A 429 13.60 -12.28 13.30
CA ILE A 429 14.12 -11.97 14.64
C ILE A 429 15.40 -11.14 14.49
N MET A 430 15.34 -9.88 14.90
CA MET A 430 16.49 -8.96 14.89
C MET A 430 17.37 -9.18 16.12
N GLU A 431 16.74 -9.26 17.28
CA GLU A 431 17.39 -9.56 18.55
C GLU A 431 16.54 -10.58 19.31
N PRO A 432 17.10 -11.73 19.71
CA PRO A 432 16.32 -12.77 20.38
C PRO A 432 15.94 -12.41 21.82
N GLY A 433 16.56 -11.41 22.44
CA GLY A 433 16.32 -11.07 23.84
C GLY A 433 16.64 -12.27 24.75
N ASP A 434 15.73 -12.55 25.69
CA ASP A 434 15.83 -13.70 26.61
C ASP A 434 14.89 -14.87 26.19
N THR A 435 14.47 -14.87 24.91
CA THR A 435 13.71 -15.97 24.30
C THR A 435 14.63 -17.10 23.82
N GLY A 436 14.07 -18.26 23.49
CA GLY A 436 14.81 -19.37 22.86
C GLY A 436 15.04 -19.21 21.35
N LEU A 437 14.76 -18.03 20.80
CA LEU A 437 14.77 -17.75 19.36
C LEU A 437 16.18 -17.45 18.84
N LEU A 438 16.40 -17.62 17.53
CA LEU A 438 17.67 -17.32 16.89
C LEU A 438 17.57 -16.05 16.03
N LYS A 439 18.64 -15.27 16.02
CA LYS A 439 18.73 -14.07 15.18
C LYS A 439 18.73 -14.44 13.69
N GLY A 440 17.90 -13.77 12.90
CA GLY A 440 17.73 -14.00 11.47
C GLY A 440 16.74 -15.11 11.11
N ASP A 441 16.16 -15.81 12.09
CA ASP A 441 15.13 -16.80 11.81
C ASP A 441 13.80 -16.13 11.43
N HIS A 442 13.08 -16.79 10.52
CA HIS A 442 11.75 -16.37 10.07
C HIS A 442 10.69 -17.28 10.67
N LEU A 443 9.92 -16.75 11.63
CA LEU A 443 8.85 -17.48 12.31
C LEU A 443 7.50 -16.83 12.09
N ASP A 444 6.43 -17.58 12.34
CA ASP A 444 5.08 -17.01 12.29
C ASP A 444 4.89 -16.03 13.45
N LYS A 445 4.28 -14.88 13.18
CA LYS A 445 4.01 -13.84 14.19
C LYS A 445 3.37 -14.41 15.48
N PRO A 446 2.32 -15.26 15.44
CA PRO A 446 1.73 -15.81 16.65
C PRO A 446 2.66 -16.70 17.49
N GLU A 447 3.65 -17.36 16.87
CA GLU A 447 4.62 -18.20 17.59
C GLU A 447 5.63 -17.35 18.35
N VAL A 448 6.12 -16.29 17.70
CA VAL A 448 6.98 -15.30 18.34
C VAL A 448 6.26 -14.59 19.48
N ASP A 449 4.98 -14.23 19.29
CA ASP A 449 4.17 -13.61 20.33
C ASP A 449 4.03 -14.52 21.56
N GLU A 450 3.84 -15.83 21.36
CA GLU A 450 3.78 -16.81 22.45
C GLU A 450 5.12 -16.97 23.19
N GLU A 451 6.25 -17.03 22.47
CA GLU A 451 7.58 -17.07 23.09
C GLU A 451 7.92 -15.78 23.83
N ASN A 452 7.51 -14.63 23.29
CA ASN A 452 7.68 -13.34 23.96
C ASN A 452 6.89 -13.27 25.27
N VAL A 453 5.64 -13.73 25.28
CA VAL A 453 4.83 -13.82 26.51
C VAL A 453 5.50 -14.76 27.53
N ARG A 454 6.07 -15.89 27.09
CA ARG A 454 6.84 -16.80 27.97
C ARG A 454 8.09 -16.13 28.54
N ALA A 455 8.87 -15.42 27.72
CA ALA A 455 10.07 -14.72 28.18
C ALA A 455 9.72 -13.61 29.19
N GLN A 456 8.67 -12.82 28.93
CA GLN A 456 8.19 -11.77 29.83
C GLN A 456 7.65 -12.30 31.16
N SER A 457 7.14 -13.54 31.20
CA SER A 457 6.70 -14.18 32.45
C SER A 457 7.85 -14.48 33.43
N ARG A 458 9.10 -14.49 32.94
CA ARG A 458 10.30 -14.58 33.77
C ARG A 458 10.63 -13.18 34.29
N LYS A 459 10.98 -13.05 35.58
CA LYS A 459 11.30 -11.75 36.21
C LYS A 459 12.43 -11.05 35.43
N GLY A 460 12.09 -9.97 34.71
CA GLY A 460 13.03 -9.14 33.95
C GLY A 460 13.36 -9.64 32.55
N GLY A 461 12.64 -10.63 32.01
CA GLY A 461 12.92 -11.17 30.67
C GLY A 461 12.59 -10.18 29.56
N ARG A 462 13.55 -9.93 28.66
CA ARG A 462 13.38 -9.08 27.49
C ARG A 462 12.76 -9.89 26.34
N PRO A 463 11.68 -9.38 25.71
CA PRO A 463 11.12 -10.02 24.52
C PRO A 463 12.09 -9.93 23.34
N ALA A 464 11.91 -10.80 22.36
CA ALA A 464 12.60 -10.70 21.08
C ALA A 464 12.10 -9.48 20.31
N LEU A 465 13.04 -8.72 19.74
CA LEU A 465 12.76 -7.63 18.81
C LEU A 465 12.67 -8.23 17.41
N THR A 466 11.53 -8.01 16.75
CA THR A 466 11.25 -8.58 15.43
C THR A 466 10.87 -7.52 14.42
N GLN A 467 11.07 -7.84 13.14
CA GLN A 467 10.70 -7.02 12.01
C GLN A 467 9.77 -7.82 11.07
N PRO A 468 8.66 -7.26 10.58
CA PRO A 468 7.80 -7.96 9.63
C PRO A 468 8.55 -8.20 8.31
N VAL A 469 8.33 -9.38 7.72
CA VAL A 469 8.91 -9.75 6.42
C VAL A 469 7.79 -9.98 5.43
N LEU A 470 7.89 -9.32 4.28
CA LEU A 470 7.02 -9.59 3.14
C LEU A 470 7.55 -10.79 2.35
N LEU A 471 6.74 -11.84 2.23
CA LEU A 471 7.05 -13.00 1.40
C LEU A 471 6.05 -13.13 0.25
N GLY A 472 6.55 -13.49 -0.93
CA GLY A 472 5.70 -13.89 -2.06
C GLY A 472 4.90 -15.14 -1.73
N ILE A 473 3.73 -15.29 -2.34
CA ILE A 473 2.78 -16.39 -2.05
C ILE A 473 3.40 -17.79 -2.25
N THR A 474 4.30 -17.97 -3.21
CA THR A 474 5.01 -19.25 -3.43
C THR A 474 5.93 -19.56 -2.25
N LYS A 475 6.71 -18.58 -1.79
CA LYS A 475 7.64 -18.77 -0.66
C LYS A 475 6.89 -18.92 0.67
N ALA A 476 5.82 -18.15 0.88
CA ALA A 476 4.96 -18.26 2.05
C ALA A 476 4.31 -19.66 2.14
N SER A 477 3.87 -20.23 1.00
CA SER A 477 3.24 -21.55 0.94
C SER A 477 4.20 -22.72 1.23
N LEU A 478 5.49 -22.56 0.96
CA LEU A 478 6.51 -23.58 1.29
C LEU A 478 6.91 -23.54 2.78
N GLN A 479 6.69 -22.42 3.45
CA GLN A 479 7.10 -22.18 4.85
C GLN A 479 5.91 -22.26 5.84
N THR A 480 4.84 -22.97 5.46
CA THR A 480 3.69 -23.21 6.35
C THR A 480 4.02 -24.18 7.48
N ARG A 481 3.28 -24.09 8.59
CA ARG A 481 3.41 -25.00 9.73
C ARG A 481 3.20 -26.46 9.37
N SER A 482 2.20 -26.73 8.53
CA SER A 482 1.95 -28.06 8.03
C SER A 482 2.93 -28.43 6.93
N PHE A 483 3.80 -29.40 7.22
CA PHE A 483 4.67 -29.98 6.20
C PHE A 483 3.87 -30.84 5.21
N ILE A 484 2.72 -31.41 5.60
CA ILE A 484 1.84 -32.18 4.71
C ILE A 484 1.24 -31.26 3.63
N SER A 485 0.74 -30.08 4.04
CA SER A 485 0.23 -29.06 3.14
C SER A 485 1.34 -28.50 2.24
N ALA A 486 2.50 -28.14 2.79
CA ALA A 486 3.64 -27.64 2.03
C ALA A 486 4.16 -28.65 1.00
N ALA A 487 4.29 -29.93 1.38
CA ALA A 487 4.76 -31.02 0.51
C ALA A 487 3.84 -31.28 -0.69
N SER A 488 2.55 -30.93 -0.58
CA SER A 488 1.56 -31.05 -1.66
C SER A 488 1.64 -29.92 -2.69
N PHE A 489 2.35 -28.83 -2.42
CA PHE A 489 2.43 -27.67 -3.32
C PHE A 489 3.58 -27.80 -4.33
N GLN A 490 4.83 -27.64 -3.88
CA GLN A 490 6.06 -27.71 -4.69
C GLN A 490 7.24 -28.18 -3.82
N GLU A 491 8.40 -28.49 -4.44
CA GLU A 491 9.64 -28.86 -3.75
C GLU A 491 9.51 -30.01 -2.71
N THR A 492 8.67 -31.01 -2.98
CA THR A 492 8.30 -32.07 -2.03
C THR A 492 9.49 -32.72 -1.32
N THR A 493 10.56 -33.06 -2.06
CA THR A 493 11.77 -33.68 -1.48
C THR A 493 12.43 -32.78 -0.43
N ARG A 494 12.52 -31.47 -0.69
CA ARG A 494 13.13 -30.51 0.23
C ARG A 494 12.28 -30.38 1.50
N VAL A 495 10.96 -30.25 1.35
CA VAL A 495 10.02 -30.11 2.47
C VAL A 495 10.05 -31.34 3.38
N LEU A 496 10.01 -32.55 2.80
CA LEU A 496 10.02 -33.79 3.58
C LEU A 496 11.38 -34.03 4.25
N THR A 497 12.49 -33.68 3.60
CA THR A 497 13.83 -33.78 4.21
C THR A 497 13.94 -32.85 5.41
N ASP A 498 13.51 -31.59 5.25
CA ASP A 498 13.48 -30.61 6.34
C ASP A 498 12.61 -31.07 7.51
N ALA A 499 11.42 -31.61 7.22
CA ALA A 499 10.51 -32.15 8.23
C ALA A 499 11.09 -33.36 8.96
N ALA A 500 11.80 -34.25 8.24
CA ALA A 500 12.44 -35.43 8.82
C ALA A 500 13.62 -35.04 9.73
N VAL A 501 14.47 -34.10 9.29
CA VAL A 501 15.62 -33.59 10.06
C VAL A 501 15.17 -32.94 11.37
N HIS A 502 14.10 -32.13 11.33
CA HIS A 502 13.56 -31.45 12.50
C HIS A 502 12.57 -32.31 13.32
N GLY A 503 12.19 -33.50 12.85
CA GLY A 503 11.18 -34.34 13.49
C GLY A 503 9.82 -33.64 13.63
N LYS A 504 9.41 -32.86 12.61
CA LYS A 504 8.18 -32.05 12.65
C LYS A 504 6.93 -32.91 12.87
N ARG A 505 5.98 -32.38 13.65
CA ARG A 505 4.66 -32.98 13.89
C ARG A 505 3.58 -32.07 13.33
N ASP A 506 2.60 -32.65 12.65
CA ASP A 506 1.50 -31.90 12.03
C ASP A 506 0.25 -31.94 12.93
N THR A 507 -0.37 -30.78 13.15
CA THR A 507 -1.57 -30.64 14.00
C THR A 507 -2.88 -30.80 13.23
N LEU A 508 -2.85 -30.92 11.89
CA LEU A 508 -4.04 -31.09 11.03
C LEU A 508 -5.10 -29.99 11.25
N GLU A 509 -4.65 -28.75 11.38
CA GLU A 509 -5.50 -27.57 11.57
C GLU A 509 -6.00 -26.97 10.24
N GLY A 510 -5.32 -27.27 9.12
CA GLY A 510 -5.61 -26.75 7.80
C GLY A 510 -6.60 -27.60 7.01
N LEU A 511 -6.99 -27.07 5.85
CA LEU A 511 -7.90 -27.76 4.93
C LEU A 511 -7.19 -28.91 4.21
N LYS A 512 -6.01 -28.65 3.63
CA LYS A 512 -5.28 -29.59 2.77
C LYS A 512 -4.87 -30.85 3.51
N GLU A 513 -4.32 -30.74 4.72
CA GLU A 513 -3.89 -31.92 5.48
C GLU A 513 -5.04 -32.88 5.76
N ASN A 514 -6.21 -32.34 6.14
CA ASN A 514 -7.37 -33.17 6.45
C ASN A 514 -7.92 -33.85 5.19
N VAL A 515 -7.90 -33.18 4.04
CA VAL A 515 -8.26 -33.81 2.76
C VAL A 515 -7.31 -34.97 2.44
N ILE A 516 -5.99 -34.76 2.57
CA ILE A 516 -4.98 -35.79 2.26
C ILE A 516 -5.11 -37.01 3.17
N VAL A 517 -5.39 -36.80 4.46
CA VAL A 517 -5.53 -37.87 5.46
C VAL A 517 -6.94 -38.50 5.45
N GLY A 518 -7.90 -37.95 4.70
CA GLY A 518 -9.27 -38.45 4.61
C GLY A 518 -10.15 -38.11 5.83
N ARG A 519 -9.84 -37.02 6.54
CA ARG A 519 -10.65 -36.48 7.66
C ARG A 519 -11.57 -35.36 7.18
N LEU A 520 -12.63 -35.09 7.96
CA LEU A 520 -13.48 -33.92 7.74
C LEU A 520 -12.64 -32.64 7.83
N ILE A 521 -12.74 -31.78 6.82
CA ILE A 521 -12.07 -30.48 6.82
C ILE A 521 -12.55 -29.59 7.98
N PRO A 522 -11.68 -28.77 8.59
CA PRO A 522 -12.03 -27.87 9.70
C PRO A 522 -12.79 -26.61 9.24
N ALA A 523 -13.69 -26.74 8.27
CA ALA A 523 -14.55 -25.67 7.76
C ALA A 523 -15.98 -26.18 7.53
N GLY A 524 -16.94 -25.26 7.48
CA GLY A 524 -18.36 -25.54 7.31
C GLY A 524 -18.88 -26.57 8.33
N THR A 525 -19.56 -27.60 7.82
CA THR A 525 -20.11 -28.69 8.63
C THR A 525 -19.06 -29.45 9.42
N GLY A 526 -17.83 -29.56 8.92
CA GLY A 526 -16.74 -30.24 9.61
C GLY A 526 -16.26 -29.48 10.85
N SER A 527 -16.22 -28.14 10.80
CA SER A 527 -15.93 -27.31 11.98
C SER A 527 -17.02 -27.45 13.05
N TYR A 528 -18.29 -27.41 12.62
CA TYR A 528 -19.44 -27.57 13.51
C TYR A 528 -19.44 -28.94 14.22
N LEU A 529 -19.23 -30.03 13.47
CA LEU A 529 -19.17 -31.38 14.03
C LEU A 529 -18.00 -31.57 15.00
N ARG A 530 -16.81 -31.03 14.70
CA ARG A 530 -15.68 -31.04 15.63
C ARG A 530 -15.98 -30.28 16.92
N GLY A 531 -16.70 -29.16 16.81
CA GLY A 531 -17.18 -28.41 17.97
C GLY A 531 -18.07 -29.26 18.87
N LEU A 532 -19.06 -29.94 18.28
CA LEU A 532 -19.94 -30.85 19.02
C LEU A 532 -19.17 -32.02 19.66
N GLN A 533 -18.24 -32.63 18.93
CA GLN A 533 -17.39 -33.70 19.44
C GLN A 533 -16.52 -33.23 20.61
N ARG A 534 -15.96 -32.02 20.54
CA ARG A 534 -15.18 -31.45 21.65
C ARG A 534 -16.04 -31.20 22.88
N ILE A 535 -17.26 -30.70 22.71
CA ILE A 535 -18.21 -30.51 23.81
C ILE A 535 -18.62 -31.86 24.42
N ALA A 536 -18.89 -32.86 23.59
CA ALA A 536 -19.20 -34.22 24.03
C ALA A 536 -18.04 -34.82 24.84
N ALA A 537 -16.82 -34.80 24.29
CA ALA A 537 -15.63 -35.30 24.98
C ALA A 537 -15.38 -34.60 26.33
N LYS A 538 -15.53 -33.26 26.38
CA LYS A 538 -15.40 -32.51 27.64
C LYS A 538 -16.47 -32.90 28.66
N ARG A 539 -17.70 -33.19 28.21
CA ARG A 539 -18.76 -33.69 29.10
C ARG A 539 -18.44 -35.10 29.59
N ASP A 540 -17.93 -35.96 28.72
CA ASP A 540 -17.52 -37.32 29.08
C ASP A 540 -16.37 -37.31 30.09
N GLU A 541 -15.39 -36.41 29.95
CA GLU A 541 -14.31 -36.20 30.93
C GLU A 541 -14.85 -35.76 32.29
N VAL A 542 -15.78 -34.79 32.32
CA VAL A 542 -16.41 -34.33 33.57
C VAL A 542 -17.23 -35.45 34.22
N LEU A 543 -17.95 -36.24 33.42
CA LEU A 543 -18.72 -37.40 33.90
C LEU A 543 -17.80 -38.49 34.44
N ALA A 544 -16.69 -38.79 33.77
CA ALA A 544 -15.68 -39.74 34.25
C ALA A 544 -15.07 -39.29 35.58
N ALA A 545 -14.66 -38.01 35.69
CA ALA A 545 -14.14 -37.44 36.92
C ALA A 545 -15.16 -37.46 38.07
N SER A 546 -16.46 -37.29 37.77
CA SER A 546 -17.53 -37.40 38.78
C SER A 546 -17.78 -38.85 39.25
N ARG A 547 -17.50 -39.85 38.40
CA ARG A 547 -17.59 -41.28 38.74
C ARG A 547 -16.39 -41.79 39.55
N GLU A 548 -15.26 -41.10 39.49
CA GLU A 548 -14.07 -41.39 40.29
C GLU A 548 -14.12 -40.84 41.72
N ILE A 549 -15.17 -40.10 42.09
CA ILE A 549 -15.46 -39.83 43.50
C ILE A 549 -15.85 -41.18 44.12
N PRO A 550 -15.05 -41.74 45.06
CA PRO A 550 -15.39 -43.02 45.64
C PRO A 550 -16.76 -42.89 46.29
N LEU A 551 -17.69 -43.76 45.90
CA LEU A 551 -18.87 -44.05 46.68
C LEU A 551 -18.37 -44.26 48.11
N VAL A 552 -18.67 -43.33 49.01
CA VAL A 552 -18.56 -43.58 50.45
C VAL A 552 -19.52 -44.74 50.66
N ILE A 553 -18.98 -45.95 50.69
CA ILE A 553 -19.73 -47.14 51.09
C ILE A 553 -20.13 -46.83 52.52
N GLU A 554 -21.39 -46.45 52.72
CA GLU A 554 -21.94 -46.40 54.07
C GLU A 554 -21.66 -47.76 54.70
N PRO A 555 -20.99 -47.81 55.87
CA PRO A 555 -20.74 -49.08 56.53
C PRO A 555 -22.07 -49.79 56.72
N LEU A 556 -22.09 -51.10 56.43
CA LEU A 556 -23.26 -51.96 56.63
C LEU A 556 -23.87 -51.67 58.01
N PRO A 557 -25.21 -51.55 58.11
CA PRO A 557 -25.89 -51.39 59.40
C PRO A 557 -25.35 -52.42 60.40
N ALA A 558 -25.09 -51.98 61.64
CA ALA A 558 -24.42 -52.79 62.67
C ALA A 558 -25.04 -54.18 62.85
N ASP A 559 -26.34 -54.28 62.61
CA ASP A 559 -27.18 -55.45 62.69
C ASP A 559 -26.74 -56.57 61.72
N ILE A 560 -26.23 -56.21 60.53
CA ILE A 560 -25.77 -57.16 59.50
C ILE A 560 -24.29 -57.54 59.73
N ALA A 561 -23.48 -56.61 60.26
CA ALA A 561 -22.10 -56.90 60.62
C ALA A 561 -22.00 -57.93 61.76
N GLN A 562 -22.89 -57.84 62.75
CA GLN A 562 -22.97 -58.82 63.84
C GLN A 562 -23.46 -60.20 63.37
N ALA A 563 -24.37 -60.24 62.38
CA ALA A 563 -24.83 -61.51 61.79
C ALA A 563 -23.73 -62.21 60.98
N ALA A 564 -22.89 -61.44 60.26
CA ALA A 564 -21.75 -61.98 59.51
C ALA A 564 -20.60 -62.45 60.42
N GLU A 565 -20.36 -61.78 61.55
CA GLU A 565 -19.44 -62.28 62.59
C GLU A 565 -19.97 -63.54 63.27
N ALA A 566 -21.29 -63.66 63.47
CA ALA A 566 -21.91 -64.87 64.02
C ALA A 566 -21.84 -66.08 63.07
N GLU A 567 -21.94 -65.88 61.75
CA GLU A 567 -21.78 -66.96 60.75
C GLU A 567 -20.32 -67.39 60.55
N THR A 568 -19.34 -66.49 60.74
CA THR A 568 -17.91 -66.84 60.60
C THR A 568 -17.33 -67.52 61.84
N VAL A 569 -17.93 -67.34 63.01
CA VAL A 569 -17.63 -68.11 64.23
C VAL A 569 -18.36 -69.47 64.23
N GLY A 570 -19.31 -69.69 63.33
CA GLY A 570 -20.05 -70.94 63.13
C GLY A 570 -19.38 -71.97 62.23
N ALA A 571 -18.05 -71.99 62.20
CA ALA A 571 -17.26 -73.18 61.87
C ALA A 571 -17.13 -74.06 63.12
#